data_AF-A0A356WPD4-F1
#
_entry.id   AF-A0A356WPD4-F1
#
_cell.length_a   1.000
_cell.length_b   1.000
_cell.length_c   1.000
_cell.angle_alpha   90.00
_cell.angle_beta   90.00
_cell.angle_gamma   90.00
#
_symmetry.space_group_name_H-M   'P 1'
#
loop_
_entity.id
_entity.type
_entity.pdbx_description
1 polymer ?
#
loop_
_entity_poly.entity_id
_entity_poly.type
_entity_poly.pdbx_seq_one_letter_code
_entity_poly.pdbx_strand_id
1 'polypeptide(L)'
;IYIVSKNRQINTMEQQFTVDKQELEDEYEAISMQYEGFKFSVQNDSLLYKLENEQAKVQRLQEQLRMTDAANKAEIKRLKDELATLRKVLKSYVQQIDSLHRLNTELQAKNEQITKQYQQTSRTLNQVSQEKEQLSEKVTLASKLDATGVSVKAVNDRGREQKRLSRSSQFVVSFLITKNFTAEPGERIIYVRIMSPDGGVLT
;
A
#
# COMPACT_ATOMS: atom_id res chain seq x y z
N ILE A 1 -24.34 79.31 13.74
CA ILE A 1 -24.34 78.05 14.55
C ILE A 1 -24.57 76.83 13.66
N TYR A 2 -25.61 76.78 12.82
CA TYR A 2 -25.93 75.65 11.92
C TYR A 2 -24.83 75.25 10.91
N ILE A 3 -24.14 76.21 10.30
CA ILE A 3 -23.06 75.93 9.32
C ILE A 3 -21.85 75.27 10.01
N VAL A 4 -21.51 75.73 11.22
CA VAL A 4 -20.39 75.19 12.00
C VAL A 4 -20.67 73.76 12.46
N SER A 5 -21.90 73.46 12.89
CA SER A 5 -22.28 72.09 13.25
C SER A 5 -22.31 71.15 12.04
N LYS A 6 -22.77 71.63 10.88
CA LYS A 6 -22.79 70.86 9.62
C LYS A 6 -21.36 70.55 9.13
N ASN A 7 -20.46 71.53 9.14
CA ASN A 7 -19.06 71.32 8.77
C ASN A 7 -18.35 70.36 9.74
N ARG A 8 -18.67 70.43 11.04
CA ARG A 8 -18.13 69.49 12.02
C ARG A 8 -18.60 68.06 11.75
N GLN A 9 -19.87 67.85 11.41
CA GLN A 9 -20.41 66.55 11.03
C GLN A 9 -19.79 66.00 9.73
N ILE A 10 -19.56 66.86 8.74
CA ILE A 10 -18.89 66.46 7.48
C ILE A 10 -17.46 66.01 7.77
N ASN A 11 -16.68 66.80 8.52
CA ASN A 11 -15.30 66.43 8.87
C ASN A 11 -15.22 65.13 9.67
N THR A 12 -16.10 64.90 10.64
CA THR A 12 -16.15 63.63 11.38
C THR A 12 -16.51 62.45 10.48
N MET A 13 -17.34 62.69 9.48
CA MET A 13 -17.79 61.64 8.56
C MET A 13 -16.72 61.30 7.52
N GLU A 14 -15.96 62.28 7.03
CA GLU A 14 -14.77 62.07 6.19
C GLU A 14 -13.69 61.28 6.93
N GLN A 15 -13.42 61.65 8.19
CA GLN A 15 -12.49 60.90 9.04
C GLN A 15 -12.90 59.43 9.20
N GLN A 16 -14.20 59.17 9.39
CA GLN A 16 -14.70 57.80 9.49
C GLN A 16 -14.44 57.00 8.21
N PHE A 17 -14.61 57.59 7.03
CA PHE A 17 -14.35 56.86 5.79
C PHE A 17 -12.87 56.57 5.55
N THR A 18 -11.99 57.47 6.00
CA THR A 18 -10.55 57.20 5.97
C THR A 18 -10.20 56.01 6.85
N VAL A 19 -10.79 55.93 8.05
CA VAL A 19 -10.59 54.78 8.96
C VAL A 19 -11.16 53.50 8.34
N ASP A 20 -12.40 53.52 7.85
CA ASP A 20 -13.04 52.34 7.24
C ASP A 20 -12.24 51.81 6.03
N LYS A 21 -11.67 52.71 5.22
CA LYS A 21 -10.79 52.35 4.11
C LYS A 21 -9.50 51.69 4.61
N GLN A 22 -8.88 52.26 5.64
CA GLN A 22 -7.65 51.73 6.20
C GLN A 22 -7.85 50.35 6.83
N GLU A 23 -8.93 50.14 7.59
CA GLU A 23 -9.28 48.81 8.11
C GLU A 23 -9.44 47.79 6.97
N LEU A 24 -10.06 48.19 5.86
CA LEU A 24 -10.22 47.32 4.72
C LEU A 24 -8.86 46.99 4.06
N GLU A 25 -7.94 47.96 3.94
CA GLU A 25 -6.57 47.73 3.46
C GLU A 25 -5.83 46.72 4.35
N ASP A 26 -5.95 46.85 5.66
CA ASP A 26 -5.38 45.90 6.64
C ASP A 26 -5.99 44.49 6.47
N GLU A 27 -7.29 44.38 6.20
CA GLU A 27 -7.94 43.10 5.93
C GLU A 27 -7.42 42.41 4.65
N TYR A 28 -7.13 43.18 3.60
CA TYR A 28 -6.49 42.67 2.38
C TYR A 28 -5.08 42.14 2.65
N GLU A 29 -4.28 42.89 3.41
CA GLU A 29 -2.92 42.49 3.78
C GLU A 29 -2.92 41.23 4.66
N ALA A 30 -3.83 41.15 5.64
CA ALA A 30 -3.99 39.97 6.49
C ALA A 30 -4.32 38.71 5.69
N ILE A 31 -5.18 38.81 4.67
CA ILE A 31 -5.52 37.68 3.80
C ILE A 31 -4.31 37.27 2.95
N SER A 32 -3.54 38.23 2.45
CA SER A 32 -2.32 37.95 1.67
C SER A 32 -1.28 37.19 2.50
N MET A 33 -1.02 37.61 3.74
CA MET A 33 -0.09 36.90 4.64
C MET A 33 -0.58 35.50 4.99
N GLN A 34 -1.88 35.33 5.28
CA GLN A 34 -2.45 34.00 5.55
C GLN A 34 -2.25 33.06 4.37
N TYR A 35 -2.47 33.54 3.15
CA TYR A 35 -2.23 32.77 1.93
C TYR A 35 -0.79 32.26 1.82
N GLU A 36 0.20 33.12 2.07
CA GLU A 36 1.62 32.74 1.95
C GLU A 36 1.99 31.59 2.89
N GLY A 37 1.39 31.56 4.08
CA GLY A 37 1.53 30.44 5.02
C GLY A 37 0.99 29.11 4.48
N PHE A 38 -0.13 29.14 3.74
CA PHE A 38 -0.74 27.92 3.18
C PHE A 38 -0.10 27.47 1.88
N LYS A 39 0.49 28.38 1.09
CA LYS A 39 1.07 28.04 -0.22
C LYS A 39 2.06 26.87 -0.16
N PHE A 40 2.86 26.79 0.90
CA PHE A 40 3.89 25.76 1.06
C PHE A 40 3.35 24.38 1.47
N SER A 41 2.10 24.27 1.94
CA SER A 41 1.49 22.99 2.33
C SER A 41 0.66 22.34 1.22
N VAL A 42 0.44 23.03 0.10
CA VAL A 42 -0.37 22.53 -1.02
C VAL A 42 0.48 21.67 -1.96
N GLN A 43 0.24 20.36 -1.95
CA GLN A 43 0.84 19.42 -2.90
C GLN A 43 -0.04 19.15 -4.13
N ASN A 44 -1.24 19.73 -4.19
CA ASN A 44 -2.19 19.51 -5.28
C ASN A 44 -2.11 20.65 -6.30
N ASP A 45 -1.59 20.38 -7.49
CA ASP A 45 -1.37 21.37 -8.55
C ASP A 45 -2.64 22.13 -8.96
N SER A 46 -3.80 21.46 -8.99
CA SER A 46 -5.07 22.10 -9.36
C SER A 46 -5.56 23.06 -8.28
N LEU A 47 -5.45 22.69 -7.00
CA LEU A 47 -5.79 23.57 -5.88
C LEU A 47 -4.80 24.73 -5.78
N LEU A 48 -3.50 24.48 -5.99
CA LEU A 48 -2.48 25.51 -6.01
C LEU A 48 -2.79 26.56 -7.09
N TYR A 49 -3.11 26.13 -8.32
CA TYR A 49 -3.48 27.04 -9.39
C TYR A 49 -4.73 27.88 -9.07
N LYS A 50 -5.78 27.27 -8.50
CA LYS A 50 -6.98 28.01 -8.06
C LYS A 50 -6.65 29.03 -6.98
N LEU A 51 -5.84 28.64 -6.01
CA LEU A 51 -5.40 29.50 -4.91
C LEU A 51 -4.59 30.70 -5.44
N GLU A 52 -3.65 30.47 -6.36
CA GLU A 52 -2.84 31.53 -7.00
C GLU A 52 -3.71 32.52 -7.80
N ASN A 53 -4.74 32.05 -8.51
CA ASN A 53 -5.67 32.94 -9.21
C ASN A 53 -6.47 33.82 -8.25
N GLU A 54 -6.97 33.26 -7.15
CA GLU A 54 -7.69 34.05 -6.14
C GLU A 54 -6.76 35.03 -5.43
N GLN A 55 -5.50 34.68 -5.20
CA GLN A 55 -4.49 35.60 -4.66
C GLN A 55 -4.23 36.77 -5.61
N ALA A 56 -4.05 36.50 -6.90
CA ALA A 56 -3.88 37.56 -7.91
C ALA A 56 -5.09 38.50 -7.95
N LYS A 57 -6.29 37.97 -7.69
CA LYS A 57 -7.50 38.78 -7.56
C LYS A 57 -7.49 39.65 -6.29
N VAL A 58 -7.07 39.11 -5.15
CA VAL A 58 -6.89 39.87 -3.89
C VAL A 58 -5.94 41.05 -4.12
N GLN A 59 -4.79 40.82 -4.77
CA GLN A 59 -3.81 41.89 -5.06
C GLN A 59 -4.39 42.99 -5.98
N ARG A 60 -5.14 42.60 -7.02
CA ARG A 60 -5.80 43.58 -7.91
C ARG A 60 -6.83 44.43 -7.17
N LEU A 61 -7.63 43.82 -6.30
CA LEU A 61 -8.64 44.56 -5.53
C LEU A 61 -8.01 45.45 -4.46
N GLN A 62 -6.90 45.02 -3.87
CA GLN A 62 -6.11 45.85 -2.94
C GLN A 62 -5.57 47.09 -3.66
N GLU A 63 -5.06 46.95 -4.88
CA GLU A 63 -4.59 48.10 -5.66
C GLU A 63 -5.75 49.03 -6.06
N GLN A 64 -6.91 48.47 -6.44
CA GLN A 64 -8.11 49.26 -6.68
C GLN A 64 -8.55 50.04 -5.44
N LEU A 65 -8.49 49.42 -4.26
CA LEU A 65 -8.82 50.07 -2.99
C LEU A 65 -7.88 51.26 -2.72
N ARG A 66 -6.57 51.08 -2.94
CA ARG A 66 -5.58 52.15 -2.76
C ARG A 66 -5.90 53.37 -3.61
N MET A 67 -6.27 53.15 -4.88
CA MET A 67 -6.65 54.22 -5.82
C MET A 67 -8.04 54.83 -5.57
N THR A 68 -8.90 54.16 -4.80
CA THR A 68 -10.27 54.61 -4.54
C THR A 68 -10.29 55.71 -3.48
N ASP A 69 -11.01 56.80 -3.72
CA ASP A 69 -11.23 57.84 -2.71
C ASP A 69 -12.04 57.28 -1.54
N ALA A 70 -11.60 57.57 -0.30
CA ALA A 70 -12.31 57.22 0.92
C ALA A 70 -13.77 57.70 0.91
N ALA A 71 -14.06 58.85 0.29
CA ALA A 71 -15.43 59.37 0.21
C ALA A 71 -16.36 58.53 -0.70
N ASN A 72 -15.82 57.66 -1.56
CA ASN A 72 -16.61 56.83 -2.48
C ASN A 72 -17.14 55.55 -1.81
N LYS A 73 -18.18 55.72 -0.99
CA LYS A 73 -18.82 54.62 -0.24
C LYS A 73 -19.31 53.46 -1.09
N ALA A 74 -19.81 53.74 -2.29
CA ALA A 74 -20.37 52.70 -3.16
C ALA A 74 -19.28 51.73 -3.58
N GLU A 75 -18.11 52.26 -3.95
CA GLU A 75 -16.96 51.46 -4.36
C GLU A 75 -16.30 50.73 -3.19
N ILE A 76 -16.14 51.41 -2.04
CA ILE A 76 -15.62 50.76 -0.81
C ILE A 76 -16.52 49.60 -0.40
N LYS A 77 -17.84 49.77 -0.45
CA LYS A 77 -18.79 48.70 -0.14
C LYS A 77 -18.65 47.54 -1.13
N ARG A 78 -18.55 47.82 -2.44
CA ARG A 78 -18.33 46.79 -3.48
C ARG A 78 -17.07 45.99 -3.19
N LEU A 79 -15.95 46.67 -2.94
CA LEU A 79 -14.66 46.02 -2.64
C LEU A 79 -14.74 45.18 -1.36
N LYS A 80 -15.41 45.67 -0.31
CA LYS A 80 -15.66 44.92 0.93
C LYS A 80 -16.47 43.65 0.69
N ASP A 81 -17.53 43.72 -0.12
CA ASP A 81 -18.37 42.56 -0.45
C ASP A 81 -17.59 41.52 -1.29
N GLU A 82 -16.72 41.98 -2.20
CA GLU A 82 -15.82 41.12 -2.96
C GLU A 82 -14.77 40.44 -2.08
N LEU A 83 -14.17 41.17 -1.14
CA LEU A 83 -13.24 40.61 -0.16
C LEU A 83 -13.90 39.54 0.71
N ALA A 84 -15.13 39.78 1.17
CA ALA A 84 -15.89 38.82 1.96
C ALA A 84 -16.15 37.52 1.17
N THR A 85 -16.40 37.63 -0.14
CA THR A 85 -16.57 36.48 -1.03
C THR A 85 -15.25 35.73 -1.21
N LEU A 86 -14.15 36.43 -1.47
CA LEU A 86 -12.81 35.84 -1.58
C LEU A 86 -12.39 35.10 -0.32
N ARG A 87 -12.62 35.70 0.85
CA ARG A 87 -12.34 35.08 2.15
C ARG A 87 -13.06 33.74 2.31
N LYS A 88 -14.32 33.63 1.87
CA LYS A 88 -15.07 32.36 1.92
C LYS A 88 -14.46 31.30 1.00
N VAL A 89 -14.07 31.68 -0.21
CA VAL A 89 -13.45 30.76 -1.18
C VAL A 89 -12.08 30.27 -0.68
N LEU A 90 -11.22 31.18 -0.23
CA LEU A 90 -9.90 30.84 0.31
C LEU A 90 -10.02 29.93 1.54
N LYS A 91 -10.95 30.22 2.46
CA LYS A 91 -11.23 29.36 3.63
C LYS A 91 -11.65 27.94 3.20
N SER A 92 -12.48 27.81 2.16
CA SER A 92 -12.87 26.50 1.63
C SER A 92 -11.68 25.74 1.06
N TYR A 93 -10.77 26.42 0.34
CA TYR A 93 -9.56 25.77 -0.17
C TYR A 93 -8.62 25.34 0.95
N VAL A 94 -8.40 26.16 1.97
CA VAL A 94 -7.60 25.78 3.16
C VAL A 94 -8.17 24.53 3.82
N GLN A 95 -9.49 24.46 4.04
CA GLN A 95 -10.13 23.27 4.61
C GLN A 95 -9.94 22.02 3.74
N GLN A 96 -9.98 22.17 2.41
CA GLN A 96 -9.71 21.07 1.48
C GLN A 96 -8.26 20.61 1.57
N ILE A 97 -7.30 21.54 1.64
CA ILE A 97 -5.87 21.25 1.80
C ILE A 97 -5.63 20.47 3.10
N ASP A 98 -6.18 20.95 4.22
CA ASP A 98 -6.03 20.28 5.53
C ASP A 98 -6.64 18.88 5.54
N SER A 99 -7.77 18.68 4.85
CA SER A 99 -8.41 17.38 4.71
C SER A 99 -7.54 16.43 3.88
N LEU A 100 -7.04 16.89 2.74
CA LEU A 100 -6.16 16.13 1.86
C LEU A 100 -4.84 15.77 2.56
N HIS A 101 -4.24 16.71 3.30
CA HIS A 101 -3.02 16.46 4.05
C HIS A 101 -3.22 15.38 5.12
N ARG A 102 -4.33 15.46 5.88
CA ARG A 102 -4.69 14.43 6.87
C ARG A 102 -4.88 13.06 6.23
N LEU A 103 -5.63 13.00 5.13
CA LEU A 103 -5.86 11.76 4.39
C LEU A 103 -4.55 11.19 3.85
N ASN A 104 -3.68 12.03 3.28
CA ASN A 104 -2.37 11.60 2.77
C ASN A 104 -1.50 11.02 3.89
N THR A 105 -1.46 11.68 5.04
CA THR A 105 -0.72 11.20 6.23
C THR A 105 -1.26 9.83 6.70
N GLU A 106 -2.58 9.68 6.76
CA GLU A 106 -3.22 8.41 7.14
C GLU A 106 -2.92 7.30 6.13
N LEU A 107 -2.99 7.61 4.82
CA LEU A 107 -2.68 6.66 3.76
C LEU A 107 -1.21 6.25 3.76
N GLN A 108 -0.28 7.17 4.04
CA GLN A 108 1.14 6.86 4.20
C GLN A 108 1.36 5.90 5.37
N ALA A 109 0.78 6.18 6.54
CA ALA A 109 0.87 5.29 7.69
C ALA A 109 0.29 3.89 7.42
N LYS A 110 -0.86 3.82 6.74
CA LYS A 110 -1.47 2.54 6.31
C LYS A 110 -0.58 1.78 5.34
N ASN A 111 0.01 2.45 4.35
CA ASN A 111 0.93 1.83 3.39
C ASN A 111 2.18 1.27 4.06
N GLU A 112 2.77 2.00 5.00
CA GLU A 112 3.90 1.51 5.78
C GLU A 112 3.53 0.27 6.61
N GLN A 113 2.37 0.29 7.26
CA GLN A 113 1.87 -0.84 8.04
C GLN A 113 1.64 -2.08 7.17
N ILE A 114 0.94 -1.92 6.04
CA ILE A 114 0.66 -3.02 5.10
C ILE A 114 1.96 -3.59 4.54
N THR A 115 2.91 -2.73 4.17
CA THR A 115 4.21 -3.15 3.65
C THR A 115 5.00 -3.96 4.69
N LYS A 116 5.01 -3.52 5.96
CA LYS A 116 5.62 -4.28 7.06
C LYS A 116 4.95 -5.64 7.26
N GLN A 117 3.62 -5.69 7.30
CA GLN A 117 2.86 -6.94 7.47
C GLN A 117 3.09 -7.90 6.29
N TYR A 118 3.12 -7.38 5.07
CA TYR A 118 3.40 -8.16 3.86
C TYR A 118 4.80 -8.77 3.91
N GLN A 119 5.83 -7.99 4.24
CA GLN A 119 7.20 -8.48 4.37
C GLN A 119 7.33 -9.53 5.46
N GLN A 120 6.69 -9.34 6.61
CA GLN A 120 6.68 -10.33 7.69
C GLN A 120 6.01 -11.63 7.24
N THR A 121 4.82 -11.54 6.64
CA THR A 121 4.06 -12.69 6.16
C THR A 121 4.81 -13.45 5.08
N SER A 122 5.45 -12.74 4.15
CA SER A 122 6.26 -13.35 3.09
C SER A 122 7.47 -14.10 3.66
N ARG A 123 8.16 -13.54 4.67
CA ARG A 123 9.25 -14.22 5.36
C ARG A 123 8.77 -15.49 6.05
N THR A 124 7.67 -15.41 6.81
CA THR A 124 7.09 -16.57 7.49
C THR A 124 6.65 -17.64 6.49
N LEU A 125 6.03 -17.24 5.36
CA LEU A 125 5.61 -18.18 4.32
C LEU A 125 6.80 -18.92 3.71
N ASN A 126 7.90 -18.21 3.42
CA ASN A 126 9.11 -18.82 2.90
C ASN A 126 9.73 -19.80 3.90
N GLN A 127 9.80 -19.42 5.18
CA GLN A 127 10.30 -20.30 6.24
C GLN A 127 9.44 -21.56 6.38
N VAL A 128 8.11 -21.41 6.49
CA VAL A 128 7.18 -22.54 6.60
C VAL A 128 7.25 -23.44 5.37
N SER A 129 7.41 -22.87 4.18
CA SER A 129 7.56 -23.65 2.95
C SER A 129 8.84 -24.48 2.95
N GLN A 130 9.97 -23.89 3.36
CA GLN A 130 11.24 -24.61 3.50
C GLN A 130 11.17 -25.70 4.57
N GLU A 131 10.58 -25.41 5.74
CA GLU A 131 10.38 -26.39 6.81
C GLU A 131 9.49 -27.54 6.34
N LYS A 132 8.41 -27.25 5.60
CA LYS A 132 7.52 -28.26 5.02
C LYS A 132 8.25 -29.13 4.00
N GLU A 133 9.07 -28.55 3.13
CA GLU A 133 9.87 -29.29 2.14
C GLU A 133 10.85 -30.24 2.84
N GLN A 134 11.63 -29.73 3.81
CA GLN A 134 12.55 -30.55 4.60
C GLN A 134 11.84 -31.68 5.36
N LEU A 135 10.68 -31.39 5.97
CA LEU A 135 9.91 -32.40 6.68
C LEU A 135 9.34 -33.44 5.71
N SER A 136 8.86 -33.02 4.55
CA SER A 136 8.37 -33.91 3.49
C SER A 136 9.47 -34.83 2.99
N GLU A 137 10.68 -34.34 2.77
CA GLU A 137 11.85 -35.16 2.40
C GLU A 137 12.18 -36.18 3.49
N LYS A 138 12.23 -35.75 4.76
CA LYS A 138 12.49 -36.64 5.90
C LYS A 138 11.43 -37.73 6.02
N VAL A 139 10.15 -37.38 5.88
CA VAL A 139 9.04 -38.34 5.91
C VAL A 139 9.14 -39.29 4.73
N THR A 140 9.49 -38.82 3.53
CA THR A 140 9.69 -39.66 2.33
C THR A 140 10.83 -40.65 2.52
N LEU A 141 11.95 -40.21 3.09
CA LEU A 141 13.08 -41.10 3.39
C LEU A 141 12.70 -42.12 4.48
N ALA A 142 12.05 -41.66 5.55
CA ALA A 142 11.65 -42.49 6.67
C ALA A 142 10.51 -43.47 6.32
N SER A 143 9.75 -43.23 5.25
CA SER A 143 8.66 -44.11 4.77
C SER A 143 9.10 -45.15 3.74
N LYS A 144 10.40 -45.22 3.41
CA LYS A 144 10.96 -46.28 2.56
C LYS A 144 10.78 -47.65 3.21
N LEU A 145 10.36 -48.63 2.42
CA LEU A 145 10.23 -50.02 2.85
C LEU A 145 11.46 -50.80 2.39
N ASP A 146 12.21 -51.35 3.35
CA ASP A 146 13.38 -52.16 3.05
C ASP A 146 13.03 -53.65 3.01
N ALA A 147 13.38 -54.29 1.90
CA ALA A 147 13.31 -55.74 1.74
C ALA A 147 14.61 -56.38 2.23
N THR A 148 14.50 -57.30 3.18
CA THR A 148 15.62 -58.02 3.79
C THR A 148 15.46 -59.52 3.60
N GLY A 149 16.56 -60.26 3.74
CA GLY A 149 16.54 -61.73 3.58
C GLY A 149 16.15 -62.16 2.16
N VAL A 150 16.45 -61.34 1.14
CA VAL A 150 16.17 -61.67 -0.25
C VAL A 150 16.94 -62.93 -0.62
N SER A 151 16.20 -63.97 -0.99
CA SER A 151 16.73 -65.24 -1.46
C SER A 151 16.03 -65.64 -2.73
N VAL A 152 16.79 -66.24 -3.64
CA VAL A 152 16.29 -66.72 -4.92
C VAL A 152 16.66 -68.18 -5.06
N LYS A 153 15.67 -69.01 -5.37
CA LYS A 153 15.84 -70.44 -5.61
C LYS A 153 15.32 -70.80 -6.98
N ALA A 154 16.08 -71.60 -7.72
CA ALA A 154 15.63 -72.18 -8.98
C ALA A 154 14.96 -73.53 -8.67
N VAL A 155 13.72 -73.72 -9.11
CA VAL A 155 12.92 -74.92 -8.86
C VAL A 155 12.46 -75.56 -10.17
N ASN A 156 12.19 -76.86 -10.15
CA ASN A 156 11.53 -77.55 -11.25
C ASN A 156 9.99 -77.47 -11.13
N ASP A 157 9.27 -78.04 -12.10
CA ASP A 157 7.79 -78.03 -12.13
C ASP A 157 7.14 -78.71 -10.91
N ARG A 158 7.91 -79.49 -10.15
CA ARG A 158 7.48 -80.16 -8.92
C ARG A 158 7.86 -79.37 -7.66
N GLY A 159 8.36 -78.14 -7.79
CA GLY A 159 8.77 -77.27 -6.68
C GLY A 159 10.06 -77.66 -5.96
N ARG A 160 10.85 -78.61 -6.50
CA ARG A 160 12.11 -79.04 -5.87
C ARG A 160 13.27 -78.16 -6.33
N GLU A 161 14.04 -77.66 -5.36
CA GLU A 161 15.24 -76.85 -5.59
C GLU A 161 16.26 -77.59 -6.47
N GLN A 162 16.77 -76.91 -7.49
CA GLN A 162 17.73 -77.43 -8.46
C GLN A 162 19.02 -76.63 -8.44
N LYS A 163 20.16 -77.32 -8.47
CA LYS A 163 21.49 -76.69 -8.58
C LYS A 163 21.84 -76.26 -10.01
N ARG A 164 21.14 -76.78 -11.02
CA ARG A 164 21.38 -76.49 -12.44
C ARG A 164 20.18 -75.77 -13.05
N LEU A 165 20.44 -74.62 -13.65
CA LEU A 165 19.44 -73.79 -14.33
C LEU A 165 18.72 -74.54 -15.45
N SER A 166 19.42 -75.39 -16.22
CA SER A 166 18.82 -76.19 -17.30
C SER A 166 17.76 -77.20 -16.86
N ARG A 167 17.70 -77.52 -15.55
CA ARG A 167 16.68 -78.39 -14.95
C ARG A 167 15.64 -77.62 -14.15
N SER A 168 15.73 -76.31 -14.15
CA SER A 168 14.83 -75.41 -13.45
C SER A 168 13.82 -74.85 -14.45
N SER A 169 12.58 -74.68 -14.01
CA SER A 169 11.52 -74.09 -14.82
C SER A 169 11.05 -72.75 -14.28
N GLN A 170 11.26 -72.48 -12.99
CA GLN A 170 10.82 -71.25 -12.33
C GLN A 170 11.83 -70.76 -11.29
N PHE A 171 11.81 -69.46 -11.02
CA PHE A 171 12.48 -68.86 -9.87
C PHE A 171 11.46 -68.53 -8.79
N VAL A 172 11.76 -68.96 -7.56
CA VAL A 172 11.03 -68.56 -6.37
C VAL A 172 11.87 -67.52 -5.65
N VAL A 173 11.32 -66.32 -5.50
CA VAL A 173 11.93 -65.22 -4.77
C VAL A 173 11.24 -65.09 -3.43
N SER A 174 12.01 -65.09 -2.35
CA SER A 174 11.50 -64.92 -0.98
C SER A 174 12.22 -63.76 -0.32
N PHE A 175 11.46 -62.87 0.32
CA PHE A 175 11.99 -61.69 1.01
C PHE A 175 11.03 -61.29 2.14
N LEU A 176 11.54 -60.49 3.08
CA LEU A 176 10.80 -59.94 4.19
C LEU A 176 10.82 -58.42 4.10
N ILE A 177 9.65 -57.79 4.10
CA ILE A 177 9.56 -56.34 4.21
C ILE A 177 9.60 -55.97 5.69
N THR A 178 10.56 -55.14 6.08
CA THR A 178 10.68 -54.66 7.46
C THR A 178 9.49 -53.77 7.84
N LYS A 179 9.05 -53.86 9.11
CA LYS A 179 7.95 -53.04 9.60
C LYS A 179 8.37 -51.57 9.64
N ASN A 180 7.66 -50.73 8.90
CA ASN A 180 7.83 -49.29 8.92
C ASN A 180 6.50 -48.61 9.26
N PHE A 181 6.46 -47.90 10.39
CA PHE A 181 5.25 -47.21 10.87
C PHE A 181 5.02 -45.84 10.21
N THR A 182 6.04 -45.27 9.56
CA THR A 182 5.96 -43.99 8.82
C THR A 182 5.51 -44.19 7.38
N ALA A 183 5.54 -45.43 6.87
CA ALA A 183 5.04 -45.77 5.54
C ALA A 183 3.51 -45.78 5.51
N GLU A 184 2.91 -45.16 4.48
CA GLU A 184 1.46 -45.19 4.31
C GLU A 184 0.94 -46.63 4.08
N PRO A 185 -0.11 -47.06 4.82
CA PRO A 185 -0.78 -48.33 4.58
C PRO A 185 -1.46 -48.37 3.22
N GLY A 186 -1.29 -49.46 2.49
CA GLY A 186 -1.96 -49.66 1.20
C GLY A 186 -1.39 -50.84 0.43
N GLU A 187 -2.09 -51.22 -0.63
CA GLU A 187 -1.59 -52.23 -1.57
C GLU A 187 -0.41 -51.66 -2.37
N ARG A 188 0.66 -52.46 -2.49
CA ARG A 188 1.85 -52.09 -3.27
C ARG A 188 2.23 -53.25 -4.18
N ILE A 189 2.55 -52.94 -5.43
CA ILE A 189 3.05 -53.90 -6.41
C ILE A 189 4.57 -53.99 -6.27
N ILE A 190 5.08 -55.22 -6.20
CA ILE A 190 6.52 -55.48 -6.06
C ILE A 190 7.05 -55.95 -7.41
N TYR A 191 8.05 -55.23 -7.92
CA TYR A 191 8.74 -55.57 -9.15
C TYR A 191 10.08 -56.24 -8.83
N VAL A 192 10.33 -57.39 -9.44
CA VAL A 192 11.63 -58.06 -9.39
C VAL A 192 12.32 -57.83 -10.73
N ARG A 193 13.52 -57.25 -10.70
CA ARG A 193 14.38 -57.06 -11.89
C ARG A 193 15.57 -58.01 -11.80
N ILE A 194 15.78 -58.79 -12.85
CA ILE A 194 16.95 -59.66 -13.00
C ILE A 194 17.94 -58.93 -13.93
N MET A 195 19.19 -58.81 -13.47
CA MET A 195 20.25 -58.11 -14.21
C MET A 195 21.42 -59.06 -14.42
N SER A 196 22.09 -58.92 -15.56
CA SER A 196 23.38 -59.57 -15.82
C SER A 196 24.46 -58.98 -14.90
N PRO A 197 25.55 -59.71 -14.64
CA PRO A 197 26.68 -59.20 -13.84
C PRO A 197 27.23 -57.87 -14.35
N ASP A 198 27.12 -57.64 -15.67
CA ASP A 198 27.63 -56.46 -16.37
C ASP A 198 26.66 -55.25 -16.30
N GLY A 199 25.55 -55.38 -15.56
CA GLY A 199 24.55 -54.31 -15.39
C GLY A 199 23.50 -54.20 -16.51
N GLY A 200 23.60 -55.03 -17.55
CA GLY A 200 22.57 -55.15 -18.58
C GLY A 200 21.28 -55.74 -18.01
N VAL A 201 20.14 -55.14 -18.33
CA VAL A 201 18.82 -55.67 -17.96
C VAL A 201 18.49 -56.82 -18.91
N LEU A 202 18.13 -57.98 -18.36
CA LEU A 202 17.61 -59.09 -19.16
C LEU A 202 16.16 -58.76 -19.51
N THR A 203 15.90 -58.49 -20.78
CA THR A 203 14.56 -58.27 -21.35
C THR A 203 13.84 -59.59 -21.59
#